data_AF-A0A7D5ZV00-F1
#
_entry.id   AF-A0A7D5ZV00-F1
#
_cell.length_a   1.000
_cell.length_b   1.000
_cell.length_c   1.000
_cell.angle_alpha   90.00
_cell.angle_beta   90.00
_cell.angle_gamma   90.00
#
_symmetry.space_group_name_H-M   'P 1'
#
loop_
_entity.id
_entity.type
_entity.pdbx_description
1 polymer ?
#
loop_
_entity_poly.entity_id
_entity_poly.type
_entity_poly.pdbx_seq_one_letter_code
_entity_poly.pdbx_strand_id
1 'polypeptide(L)'
;MGETAAQREERMARAAAGRNRGEGAPARRASQVRTKPVRMTVDMPPPLHRRLKAWTSWAAGQLDVADVPAAEVVRILVETLSKGGDEPGFDPEFHGALQRTVLAELRQRQ
;
A
#
# COMPACT_ATOMS: atom_id res chain seq x y z
N MET A 1 44.57 -28.44 40.87
CA MET A 1 45.42 -28.10 39.70
C MET A 1 44.90 -26.78 39.15
N GLY A 2 45.63 -25.68 39.37
CA GLY A 2 45.18 -24.34 39.01
C GLY A 2 45.52 -24.00 37.56
N GLU A 3 44.58 -23.35 36.86
CA GLU A 3 44.74 -22.88 35.48
C GLU A 3 45.97 -21.96 35.37
N THR A 4 46.88 -22.29 34.46
CA THR A 4 48.15 -21.58 34.22
C THR A 4 47.89 -20.19 33.60
N ALA A 5 48.80 -19.24 33.84
CA ALA A 5 48.69 -17.86 33.31
C ALA A 5 48.46 -17.84 31.78
N ALA A 6 49.09 -18.76 31.05
CA ALA A 6 48.91 -18.93 29.61
C ALA A 6 47.46 -19.28 29.21
N GLN A 7 46.76 -20.11 30.00
CA GLN A 7 45.36 -20.46 29.75
C GLN A 7 44.41 -19.29 29.99
N ARG A 8 44.74 -18.39 30.93
CA ARG A 8 43.95 -17.16 31.16
C ARG A 8 44.13 -16.16 30.03
N GLU A 9 45.35 -16.01 29.54
CA GLU A 9 45.68 -15.09 28.45
C GLU A 9 45.04 -15.53 27.13
N GLU A 10 45.05 -16.82 26.82
CA GLU A 10 44.38 -17.37 25.64
C GLU A 10 42.85 -17.27 25.73
N ARG A 11 42.26 -17.44 26.93
CA ARG A 11 40.82 -17.18 27.15
C ARG A 11 40.49 -15.70 26.95
N MET A 12 41.35 -14.80 27.41
CA MET A 12 41.14 -13.36 27.30
C MET A 12 41.30 -12.87 25.86
N ALA A 13 42.26 -13.45 25.11
CA ALA A 13 42.45 -13.22 23.68
C ALA A 13 41.26 -13.72 22.84
N ARG A 14 40.72 -14.90 23.14
CA ARG A 14 39.48 -15.39 22.48
C ARG A 14 38.26 -14.54 22.82
N ALA A 15 38.15 -14.05 24.06
CA ALA A 15 37.06 -13.16 24.47
C ALA A 15 37.19 -11.74 23.89
N ALA A 16 38.40 -11.29 23.53
CA ALA A 16 38.62 -10.04 22.79
C ALA A 16 38.30 -10.21 21.29
N ALA A 17 38.69 -11.34 20.69
CA ALA A 17 38.39 -11.66 19.29
C ALA A 17 36.87 -11.83 19.04
N GLY A 18 36.12 -12.33 20.03
CA GLY A 18 34.65 -12.45 19.95
C GLY A 18 33.88 -11.13 20.00
N ARG A 19 34.49 -10.04 20.51
CA ARG A 19 33.83 -8.72 20.64
C ARG A 19 33.97 -7.84 19.40
N ASN A 20 34.91 -8.14 18.50
CA ASN A 20 35.15 -7.38 17.26
C ASN A 20 34.47 -7.96 16.01
N ARG A 21 33.66 -9.01 16.13
CA ARG A 21 32.69 -9.39 15.08
C ARG A 21 31.31 -8.83 15.40
N GLY A 22 31.29 -7.55 15.71
CA GLY A 22 30.10 -6.71 15.81
C GLY A 22 30.05 -5.72 14.66
N GLU A 23 30.43 -6.13 13.45
CA GLU A 23 30.29 -5.28 12.27
C GLU A 23 29.12 -5.74 11.42
N GLY A 24 27.97 -5.23 11.85
CA GLY A 24 26.69 -5.30 11.19
C GLY A 24 25.82 -4.32 11.94
N ALA A 25 26.26 -3.05 12.02
CA ALA A 25 25.37 -1.96 12.38
C ALA A 25 24.07 -2.20 11.59
N PRO A 26 22.90 -2.29 12.25
CA PRO A 26 21.68 -2.53 11.51
C PRO A 26 21.61 -1.43 10.47
N ALA A 27 21.73 -1.81 9.18
CA ALA A 27 21.62 -0.88 8.08
C ALA A 27 20.40 -0.04 8.41
N ARG A 28 20.60 1.28 8.60
CA ARG A 28 19.53 2.21 9.00
C ARG A 28 18.37 1.86 8.09
N ARG A 29 17.35 1.16 8.63
CA ARG A 29 16.17 0.81 7.85
C ARG A 29 15.70 2.15 7.35
N ALA A 30 15.81 2.37 6.05
CA ALA A 30 15.38 3.61 5.42
C ALA A 30 14.02 3.89 6.03
N SER A 31 13.90 5.02 6.74
CA SER A 31 12.70 5.34 7.49
C SER A 31 11.57 5.24 6.52
N GLN A 32 10.80 4.15 6.60
CA GLN A 32 9.69 3.90 5.70
C GLN A 32 8.77 5.09 5.94
N VAL A 33 8.72 6.01 4.97
CA VAL A 33 7.93 7.22 5.10
C VAL A 33 6.51 6.72 5.22
N ARG A 34 6.01 6.69 6.46
CA ARG A 34 4.67 6.28 6.76
C ARG A 34 3.78 7.44 6.35
N THR A 35 3.52 7.54 5.05
CA THR A 35 2.59 8.52 4.52
C THR A 35 1.25 8.21 5.17
N LYS A 36 0.79 9.15 5.99
CA LYS A 36 -0.50 9.00 6.67
C LYS A 36 -1.57 9.03 5.57
N PRO A 37 -2.52 8.06 5.55
CA PRO A 37 -3.58 8.08 4.55
C PRO A 37 -4.33 9.41 4.58
N VAL A 38 -4.53 10.02 3.41
CA VAL A 38 -5.36 11.22 3.25
C VAL A 38 -6.82 10.79 3.31
N ARG A 39 -7.59 11.40 4.21
CA ARG A 39 -9.05 11.19 4.28
C ARG A 39 -9.74 12.18 3.36
N MET A 40 -10.56 11.66 2.47
CA MET A 40 -11.45 12.45 1.62
C MET A 40 -12.89 12.03 1.94
N THR A 41 -13.76 13.02 2.12
CA THR A 41 -15.19 12.82 2.34
C THR A 41 -15.94 13.38 1.14
N VAL A 42 -16.96 12.65 0.68
CA VAL A 42 -17.82 13.05 -0.44
C VAL A 42 -19.25 13.02 0.02
N ASP A 43 -19.97 14.10 -0.23
CA ASP A 43 -21.41 14.15 -0.04
C ASP A 43 -22.10 13.38 -1.17
N MET A 44 -22.75 12.29 -0.78
CA MET A 44 -23.48 11.44 -1.72
C MET A 44 -24.98 11.65 -1.51
N PRO A 45 -25.72 12.16 -2.52
CA PRO A 45 -27.17 12.23 -2.43
C PRO A 45 -27.77 10.84 -2.13
N PRO A 46 -28.83 10.74 -1.31
CA PRO A 46 -29.43 9.44 -0.97
C PRO A 46 -29.78 8.55 -2.19
N PRO A 47 -30.27 9.09 -3.32
CA PRO A 47 -30.49 8.28 -4.53
C PRO A 47 -29.21 7.68 -5.10
N LEU A 48 -28.10 8.43 -5.10
CA LEU A 48 -26.81 7.95 -5.59
C LEU A 48 -26.24 6.86 -4.69
N HIS A 49 -26.37 7.03 -3.37
CA HIS A 49 -25.95 6.01 -2.40
C HIS A 49 -26.71 4.69 -2.57
N ARG A 50 -28.03 4.74 -2.79
CA ARG A 50 -28.83 3.53 -3.07
C ARG A 50 -28.38 2.82 -4.35
N ARG A 51 -28.09 3.56 -5.41
CA ARG A 51 -27.58 2.99 -6.67
C ARG A 51 -26.24 2.31 -6.47
N LEU A 52 -25.31 2.95 -5.75
CA LEU A 52 -24.01 2.35 -5.43
C LEU A 52 -24.19 1.05 -4.62
N LYS A 53 -25.04 1.06 -3.58
CA LYS A 53 -25.31 -0.13 -2.76
C LYS A 53 -25.93 -1.28 -3.56
N ALA A 54 -26.83 -0.98 -4.49
CA ALA A 54 -27.41 -2.00 -5.37
C ALA A 54 -26.35 -2.61 -6.29
N TRP A 55 -25.47 -1.76 -6.84
CA TRP A 55 -24.38 -2.22 -7.69
C TRP A 55 -23.36 -3.07 -6.91
N THR A 56 -22.98 -2.70 -5.69
CA THR A 56 -22.05 -3.50 -4.88
C THR A 56 -22.64 -4.86 -4.50
N SER A 57 -23.94 -4.92 -4.22
CA SER A 57 -24.63 -6.20 -3.99
C SER A 57 -24.61 -7.10 -5.22
N TRP A 58 -24.82 -6.54 -6.41
CA TRP A 58 -24.71 -7.29 -7.66
C TRP A 58 -23.27 -7.76 -7.89
N ALA A 59 -22.29 -6.88 -7.70
CA ALA A 59 -20.87 -7.20 -7.87
C ALA A 59 -20.39 -8.29 -6.90
N ALA A 60 -20.87 -8.29 -5.66
CA ALA A 60 -20.60 -9.35 -4.69
C ALA A 60 -21.05 -10.72 -5.20
N GLY A 61 -22.24 -10.78 -5.81
CA GLY A 61 -22.74 -11.99 -6.46
C GLY A 61 -21.95 -12.41 -7.69
N GLN A 62 -21.38 -11.47 -8.46
CA GLN A 62 -20.50 -11.80 -9.59
C GLN A 62 -19.13 -12.33 -9.17
N LEU A 63 -18.62 -11.85 -8.02
CA LEU A 63 -17.31 -12.20 -7.50
C LEU A 63 -17.33 -13.39 -6.52
N ASP A 64 -18.53 -13.92 -6.22
CA ASP A 64 -18.75 -14.95 -5.20
C ASP A 64 -18.14 -14.59 -3.83
N VAL A 65 -18.36 -13.34 -3.41
CA VAL A 65 -17.93 -12.82 -2.11
C VAL A 65 -19.12 -12.38 -1.28
N ALA A 66 -18.96 -12.36 0.05
CA ALA A 66 -20.03 -11.97 0.95
C ALA A 66 -20.48 -10.51 0.79
N ASP A 67 -19.54 -9.60 0.51
CA ASP A 67 -19.82 -8.17 0.32
C ASP A 67 -18.71 -7.49 -0.49
N VAL A 68 -19.05 -6.38 -1.15
CA VAL A 68 -18.11 -5.49 -1.85
C VAL A 68 -18.17 -4.11 -1.19
N PRO A 69 -17.13 -3.70 -0.44
CA PRO A 69 -17.14 -2.42 0.27
C PRO A 69 -17.19 -1.23 -0.71
N ALA A 70 -18.17 -0.34 -0.54
CA ALA A 70 -18.31 0.86 -1.38
C ALA A 70 -17.06 1.75 -1.41
N ALA A 71 -16.36 1.87 -0.28
CA ALA A 71 -15.11 2.63 -0.20
C ALA A 71 -13.99 2.03 -1.07
N GLU A 72 -13.96 0.70 -1.20
CA GLU A 72 -12.97 0.02 -2.04
C GLU A 72 -13.27 0.26 -3.52
N VAL A 73 -14.54 0.23 -3.91
CA VAL A 73 -14.97 0.58 -5.27
C VAL A 73 -14.53 2.00 -5.64
N VAL A 74 -14.76 2.97 -4.75
CA VAL A 74 -14.34 4.36 -4.98
C VAL A 74 -12.82 4.47 -5.11
N ARG A 75 -12.06 3.75 -4.27
CA ARG A 75 -10.59 3.71 -4.37
C ARG A 75 -10.14 3.16 -5.73
N ILE A 76 -10.69 2.04 -6.16
CA ILE A 76 -10.37 1.42 -7.47
C ILE A 76 -10.70 2.37 -8.62
N LEU A 77 -11.82 3.10 -8.56
CA LEU A 77 -12.18 4.08 -9.58
C LEU A 77 -11.18 5.24 -9.65
N VAL A 78 -10.71 5.72 -8.49
CA VAL A 78 -9.69 6.79 -8.42
C VAL A 78 -8.34 6.28 -8.93
N GLU A 79 -7.93 5.07 -8.55
CA GLU A 79 -6.71 4.44 -9.06
C GLU A 79 -6.78 4.29 -10.57
N THR A 80 -7.88 3.75 -11.09
CA THR A 80 -8.11 3.56 -12.53
C THR A 80 -8.07 4.88 -13.32
N LEU A 81 -8.62 5.96 -12.75
CA LEU A 81 -8.56 7.30 -13.35
C LEU A 81 -7.13 7.89 -13.34
N SER A 82 -6.29 7.47 -12.38
CA SER A 82 -4.96 8.01 -12.14
C SER A 82 -3.83 7.16 -12.72
N LYS A 83 -4.12 5.97 -13.22
CA LYS A 83 -3.13 5.04 -13.78
C LYS A 83 -2.32 5.68 -14.91
N GLY A 84 -1.00 5.49 -14.87
CA GLY A 84 -0.08 5.79 -15.96
C GLY A 84 0.00 4.68 -17.00
N GLY A 85 0.47 5.02 -18.20
CA GLY A 85 0.54 4.09 -19.35
C GLY A 85 1.49 2.91 -19.17
N ASP A 86 2.46 3.02 -18.26
CA ASP A 86 3.44 1.97 -17.97
C ASP A 86 2.94 0.95 -16.91
N GLU A 87 1.73 1.15 -16.36
CA GLU A 87 1.21 0.31 -15.29
C GLU A 87 0.58 -0.99 -15.79
N PRO A 88 0.74 -2.13 -15.09
CA PRO A 88 0.11 -3.39 -15.45
C PRO A 88 -1.42 -3.30 -15.52
N GLY A 89 -2.00 -3.89 -16.57
CA GLY A 89 -3.44 -3.86 -16.80
C GLY A 89 -3.98 -2.48 -17.14
N PHE A 90 -3.12 -1.58 -17.64
CA PHE A 90 -3.55 -0.33 -18.26
C PHE A 90 -4.16 -0.61 -19.64
N ASP A 91 -5.37 -0.12 -19.85
CA ASP A 91 -6.05 -0.10 -21.13
C ASP A 91 -6.17 1.36 -21.60
N PRO A 92 -5.43 1.78 -22.65
CA PRO A 92 -5.41 3.16 -23.11
C PRO A 92 -6.75 3.65 -23.66
N GLU A 93 -7.53 2.76 -24.29
CA GLU A 93 -8.83 3.13 -24.86
C GLU A 93 -9.85 3.38 -23.76
N PHE A 94 -9.93 2.44 -22.81
CA PHE A 94 -10.81 2.56 -21.66
C PHE A 94 -10.44 3.76 -20.79
N HIS A 95 -9.15 3.94 -20.48
CA HIS A 95 -8.67 5.05 -19.68
C HIS A 95 -8.96 6.40 -20.35
N GLY A 96 -8.70 6.51 -21.67
CA GLY A 96 -9.03 7.71 -22.43
C GLY A 96 -10.53 8.00 -22.46
N ALA A 97 -11.37 6.98 -22.59
CA ALA A 97 -12.83 7.13 -22.52
C ALA A 97 -13.30 7.60 -21.15
N LEU A 98 -12.77 7.00 -20.07
CA LEU A 98 -13.08 7.36 -18.69
C LEU A 98 -12.73 8.82 -18.41
N GLN A 99 -11.51 9.24 -18.76
CA GLN A 99 -11.05 10.63 -18.58
C GLN A 99 -11.95 11.62 -19.34
N ARG A 100 -12.28 11.34 -20.60
CA ARG A 100 -13.17 12.21 -21.39
C ARG A 100 -14.54 12.37 -20.74
N THR A 101 -15.14 11.27 -20.27
CA THR A 101 -16.44 11.29 -19.60
C THR A 101 -16.39 12.11 -18.31
N VAL A 102 -15.38 11.90 -17.47
CA VAL A 102 -15.21 12.66 -16.21
C VAL A 102 -15.01 14.15 -16.49
N LEU A 103 -14.16 14.52 -17.46
CA LEU A 103 -13.94 15.91 -17.83
C LEU A 103 -15.21 16.58 -18.38
N ALA A 104 -16.00 15.86 -19.18
CA ALA A 104 -17.27 16.36 -19.70
C ALA A 104 -18.28 16.63 -18.58
N GLU A 105 -18.41 15.72 -17.61
CA GLU A 105 -19.28 15.89 -16.44
C GLU A 105 -18.83 17.04 -15.54
N LEU A 106 -17.52 17.19 -15.31
CA LEU A 106 -16.99 18.30 -14.53
C LEU A 106 -17.29 19.65 -15.20
N ARG A 107 -17.16 19.73 -16.52
CA ARG A 107 -17.48 20.95 -17.28
C ARG A 107 -18.96 21.34 -17.18
N GLN A 108 -19.87 20.37 -17.10
CA GLN A 108 -21.30 20.66 -16.99
C GLN A 108 -21.73 21.18 -15.60
N ARG A 109 -20.89 20.98 -14.59
CA ARG A 109 -21.18 21.33 -13.19
C ARG A 109 -20.48 22.61 -12.71
N GLN A 110 -19.61 23.17 -13.55
CA GLN A 110 -18.95 24.47 -13.36
C GLN A 110 -19.77 25.56 -14.05
#